data_AF-A0A822BUK2-F1
#
_entry.id   AF-A0A822BUK2-F1
#
_cell.length_a   1.000
_cell.length_b   1.000
_cell.length_c   1.000
_cell.angle_alpha   90.00
_cell.angle_beta   90.00
_cell.angle_gamma   90.00
#
_symmetry.space_group_name_H-M   'P 1'
#
loop_
_entity.id
_entity.type
_entity.pdbx_description
1 polymer ?
#
loop_
_entity_poly.entity_id
_entity_poly.type
_entity_poly.pdbx_seq_one_letter_code
_entity_poly.pdbx_strand_id
1 'polypeptide(L)'
;MTSLTRRKPQLPSTTSDGGIYNESASNSISQLNQNDRDRDDERDNDDDKETRLTLMEEVLLLGLKDREGYTSFWNDCISSGLRGCILTELGFRGRVELEKTGARRKALANRKVMLLDDTATGDVLLDEALRHIKETQPPETVQSWIEYLS
;
A
#
# COMPACT_ATOMS: atom_id res chain seq x y z
N MET A 1 34.85 36.73 -15.52
CA MET A 1 33.49 37.31 -15.49
C MET A 1 33.00 37.46 -16.92
N THR A 2 32.13 36.58 -17.39
CA THR A 2 31.31 36.80 -18.60
C THR A 2 30.14 35.82 -18.56
N SER A 3 28.99 36.34 -18.14
CA SER A 3 27.74 35.60 -17.97
C SER A 3 27.06 35.37 -19.33
N LEU A 4 26.72 34.11 -19.63
CA LEU A 4 25.89 33.74 -20.78
C LEU A 4 24.41 33.85 -20.41
N THR A 5 23.70 34.83 -20.99
CA THR A 5 22.24 34.98 -20.83
C THR A 5 21.52 34.39 -22.04
N ARG A 6 20.69 33.36 -21.80
CA ARG A 6 19.87 32.66 -22.80
C ARG A 6 18.62 33.48 -23.16
N ARG A 7 18.44 33.84 -24.43
CA ARG A 7 17.22 34.51 -24.95
C ARG A 7 16.08 33.49 -25.14
N LYS A 8 14.85 33.87 -24.76
CA LYS A 8 13.59 33.14 -25.05
C LYS A 8 13.01 33.61 -26.40
N PRO A 9 12.41 32.74 -27.22
CA PRO A 9 11.69 33.13 -28.44
C PRO A 9 10.22 33.52 -28.15
N GLN A 10 9.72 34.54 -28.85
CA GLN A 10 8.33 35.05 -28.82
C GLN A 10 7.42 34.28 -29.80
N LEU A 11 6.13 34.15 -29.44
CA LEU A 11 5.07 33.65 -30.32
C LEU A 11 4.61 34.72 -31.34
N PRO A 12 4.13 34.32 -32.53
CA PRO A 12 3.65 35.23 -33.56
C PRO A 12 2.19 35.68 -33.31
N SER A 13 1.93 36.95 -33.54
CA SER A 13 0.62 37.59 -33.62
C SER A 13 0.10 37.59 -35.06
N THR A 14 -1.04 36.94 -35.32
CA THR A 14 -1.76 37.04 -36.60
C THR A 14 -2.93 38.01 -36.49
N THR A 15 -2.89 39.03 -37.35
CA THR A 15 -3.98 39.99 -37.58
C THR A 15 -5.00 39.43 -38.58
N SER A 16 -6.24 39.87 -38.36
CA SER A 16 -7.52 39.52 -38.95
C SER A 16 -7.78 40.01 -40.38
N ASP A 17 -8.57 39.24 -41.14
CA ASP A 17 -9.67 39.67 -42.02
C ASP A 17 -10.46 38.39 -42.39
N GLY A 18 -11.78 38.23 -42.41
CA GLY A 18 -12.92 39.14 -42.56
C GLY A 18 -13.87 38.47 -43.56
N GLY A 19 -14.94 37.79 -43.11
CA GLY A 19 -15.90 37.11 -44.00
C GLY A 19 -17.11 36.48 -43.27
N ILE A 20 -18.25 37.14 -43.40
CA ILE A 20 -19.57 36.90 -42.79
C ILE A 20 -20.29 35.72 -43.45
N TYR A 21 -21.05 34.87 -42.71
CA TYR A 21 -22.44 34.42 -42.98
C TYR A 21 -23.01 33.65 -41.75
N ASN A 22 -24.34 33.57 -41.71
CA ASN A 22 -25.20 33.70 -40.54
C ASN A 22 -25.76 32.37 -39.97
N GLU A 23 -26.36 32.54 -38.79
CA GLU A 23 -27.06 31.66 -37.84
C GLU A 23 -28.01 30.52 -38.29
N SER A 24 -28.02 29.50 -37.42
CA SER A 24 -29.19 28.82 -36.77
C SER A 24 -30.07 27.81 -37.53
N ALA A 25 -30.00 26.55 -37.07
CA ALA A 25 -31.14 25.62 -36.84
C ALA A 25 -30.59 24.31 -36.19
N SER A 26 -30.69 24.15 -34.88
CA SER A 26 -31.78 23.45 -34.15
C SER A 26 -31.80 21.91 -34.30
N ASN A 27 -31.55 21.28 -33.15
CA ASN A 27 -32.31 20.16 -32.57
C ASN A 27 -32.05 18.69 -32.99
N SER A 28 -31.81 17.90 -31.92
CA SER A 28 -32.32 16.54 -31.68
C SER A 28 -31.53 15.34 -32.19
N ILE A 29 -30.54 14.86 -31.41
CA ILE A 29 -30.36 13.42 -31.14
C ILE A 29 -29.94 13.25 -29.67
N SER A 30 -30.90 13.38 -28.77
CA SER A 30 -30.83 12.85 -27.41
C SER A 30 -31.73 11.62 -27.37
N GLN A 31 -31.13 10.43 -27.40
CA GLN A 31 -31.65 9.15 -26.88
C GLN A 31 -30.91 8.03 -27.59
N LEU A 32 -30.30 7.14 -26.80
CA LEU A 32 -29.95 5.72 -27.06
C LEU A 32 -28.61 5.40 -26.38
N ASN A 33 -28.67 5.11 -25.08
CA ASN A 33 -27.89 4.10 -24.34
C ASN A 33 -27.87 4.40 -22.84
N GLN A 34 -29.06 4.46 -22.25
CA GLN A 34 -29.28 4.14 -20.84
C GLN A 34 -30.00 2.78 -20.86
N ASN A 35 -29.30 1.69 -20.55
CA ASN A 35 -29.85 0.41 -20.05
C ASN A 35 -28.80 -0.73 -20.02
N ASP A 36 -27.60 -0.51 -19.48
CA ASP A 36 -26.64 -1.60 -19.20
C ASP A 36 -25.83 -1.31 -17.92
N ARG A 37 -26.50 -0.99 -16.80
CA ARG A 37 -25.81 -0.70 -15.53
C ARG A 37 -26.40 -1.33 -14.28
N ASP A 38 -27.23 -2.38 -14.38
CA ASP A 38 -27.93 -2.91 -13.19
C ASP A 38 -27.94 -4.45 -13.06
N ARG A 39 -26.87 -5.18 -13.40
CA ARG A 39 -26.79 -6.64 -13.13
C ARG A 39 -25.38 -7.21 -12.92
N ASP A 40 -24.58 -6.64 -12.03
CA ASP A 40 -23.34 -7.31 -11.59
C ASP A 40 -23.00 -7.17 -10.09
N ASP A 41 -23.93 -6.68 -9.25
CA ASP A 41 -23.70 -6.47 -7.79
C ASP A 41 -24.18 -7.64 -6.89
N GLU A 42 -24.26 -8.87 -7.40
CA GLU A 42 -24.68 -10.04 -6.61
C GLU A 42 -23.64 -11.18 -6.57
N ARG A 43 -22.35 -10.86 -6.70
CA ARG A 43 -21.25 -11.85 -6.65
C ARG A 43 -20.32 -11.75 -5.44
N ASP A 44 -20.64 -10.93 -4.43
CA ASP A 44 -19.73 -10.65 -3.30
C ASP A 44 -20.21 -11.21 -1.95
N ASN A 45 -21.19 -12.13 -1.90
CA ASN A 45 -21.79 -12.59 -0.65
C ASN A 45 -21.63 -14.10 -0.39
N ASP A 46 -20.48 -14.68 -0.76
CA ASP A 46 -20.10 -16.05 -0.40
C ASP A 46 -18.71 -16.15 0.26
N ASP A 47 -18.10 -15.00 0.61
CA ASP A 47 -16.77 -14.90 1.24
C ASP A 47 -16.83 -14.95 2.78
N ASP A 48 -18.04 -14.91 3.36
CA ASP A 48 -18.29 -14.76 4.80
C ASP A 48 -18.07 -16.03 5.64
N LYS A 49 -17.55 -17.10 5.05
CA LYS A 49 -17.25 -18.37 5.76
C LYS A 49 -15.79 -18.78 5.73
N GLU A 50 -14.92 -18.02 5.07
CA GLU A 50 -13.50 -18.34 5.07
C GLU A 50 -12.84 -17.81 6.34
N THR A 51 -12.18 -18.69 7.09
CA THR A 51 -11.37 -18.30 8.23
C THR A 51 -10.21 -17.46 7.73
N ARG A 52 -10.21 -16.17 8.05
CA ARG A 52 -9.13 -15.26 7.69
C ARG A 52 -7.95 -15.46 8.64
N LEU A 53 -6.88 -16.03 8.12
CA LEU A 53 -5.63 -16.22 8.84
C LEU A 53 -4.68 -15.04 8.59
N THR A 54 -3.94 -14.67 9.61
CA THR A 54 -2.75 -13.82 9.48
C THR A 54 -1.60 -14.61 8.88
N LEU A 55 -0.64 -13.92 8.26
CA LEU A 55 0.57 -14.56 7.73
C LEU A 55 1.33 -15.40 8.80
N MET A 56 1.29 -14.98 10.07
CA MET A 56 1.87 -15.75 11.17
C MET A 56 1.21 -17.11 11.35
N GLU A 57 -0.13 -17.15 11.32
CA GLU A 57 -0.91 -18.36 11.53
C GLU A 57 -0.73 -19.33 10.36
N GLU A 58 -0.71 -18.82 9.12
CA GLU A 58 -0.42 -19.65 7.94
C GLU A 58 0.98 -20.29 8.03
N VAL A 59 2.00 -19.52 8.39
CA VAL A 59 3.36 -20.02 8.58
C VAL A 59 3.44 -21.03 9.71
N LEU A 60 2.69 -20.80 10.80
CA LEU A 60 2.64 -21.75 11.92
C LEU A 60 1.99 -23.07 11.51
N LEU A 61 0.89 -23.01 10.76
CA LEU A 61 0.16 -24.18 10.26
C LEU A 61 1.02 -25.05 9.35
N LEU A 62 1.90 -24.47 8.53
CA LEU A 62 2.85 -25.23 7.71
C LEU A 62 3.81 -26.11 8.54
N GLY A 63 4.10 -25.71 9.79
CA GLY A 63 4.99 -26.44 10.69
C GLY A 63 4.28 -27.38 11.67
N LEU A 64 2.95 -27.30 11.78
CA LEU A 64 2.14 -28.08 12.70
C LEU A 64 1.99 -29.52 12.20
N LYS A 65 2.09 -30.47 13.13
CA LYS A 65 1.76 -31.86 12.87
C LYS A 65 0.33 -32.18 13.26
N ASP A 66 -0.43 -32.74 12.33
CA ASP A 66 -1.86 -33.05 12.48
C ASP A 66 -2.24 -33.83 13.74
N ARG A 67 -1.39 -34.79 14.16
CA ARG A 67 -1.66 -35.66 15.31
C ARG A 67 -1.04 -35.19 16.61
N GLU A 68 0.02 -34.40 16.52
CA GLU A 68 0.85 -34.04 17.67
C GLU A 68 0.48 -32.65 18.22
N GLY A 69 -0.10 -31.77 17.40
CA GLY A 69 -0.62 -30.47 17.83
C GLY A 69 0.47 -29.45 18.18
N TYR A 70 1.74 -29.77 17.94
CA TYR A 70 2.88 -28.85 18.09
C TYR A 70 3.71 -28.81 16.81
N THR A 71 4.50 -27.74 16.67
CA THR A 71 5.41 -27.57 15.54
C THR A 71 6.65 -28.44 15.70
N SER A 72 7.02 -29.20 14.67
CA SER A 72 8.11 -30.19 14.73
C SER A 72 9.50 -29.61 14.95
N PHE A 73 9.67 -28.30 14.70
CA PHE A 73 10.99 -27.68 14.56
C PHE A 73 11.03 -26.24 15.08
N TRP A 74 10.39 -25.97 16.22
CA TRP A 74 10.46 -24.64 16.84
C TRP A 74 11.92 -24.28 17.19
N ASN A 75 12.44 -23.25 16.55
CA ASN A 75 13.80 -22.74 16.78
C ASN A 75 13.82 -21.21 16.60
N ASP A 76 14.97 -20.60 16.87
CA ASP A 76 15.17 -19.15 16.79
C ASP A 76 14.91 -18.56 15.39
N CYS A 77 15.12 -19.34 14.32
CA CYS A 77 14.79 -18.95 12.94
C CYS A 77 13.28 -18.94 12.69
N ILE A 78 12.52 -19.90 13.22
CA ILE A 78 11.04 -19.87 13.14
C ILE A 78 10.53 -18.67 13.93
N SER A 79 11.08 -18.49 15.12
CA SER A 79 10.72 -17.39 16.00
C SER A 79 10.91 -16.04 15.29
N SER A 80 12.12 -15.73 14.82
CA SER A 80 12.42 -14.49 14.08
C SER A 80 11.61 -14.35 12.77
N GLY A 81 11.35 -15.45 12.06
CA GLY A 81 10.49 -15.47 10.87
C GLY A 81 9.06 -15.01 11.15
N LEU A 82 8.45 -15.46 12.25
CA LEU A 82 7.11 -15.02 12.66
C LEU A 82 7.05 -13.52 13.01
N ARG A 83 8.12 -12.97 13.62
CA ARG A 83 8.21 -11.52 13.87
C ARG A 83 8.33 -10.74 12.56
N GLY A 84 9.04 -11.30 11.58
CA GLY A 84 9.03 -10.80 10.21
C GLY A 84 7.64 -10.82 9.57
N CYS A 85 6.81 -11.83 9.89
CA CYS A 85 5.43 -11.90 9.42
C CYS A 85 4.57 -10.77 10.00
N ILE A 86 4.73 -10.41 11.28
CA ILE A 86 4.07 -9.24 11.88
C ILE A 86 4.32 -7.97 11.07
N LEU A 87 5.59 -7.66 10.80
CA LEU A 87 5.95 -6.44 10.05
C LEU A 87 5.46 -6.48 8.60
N THR A 88 5.50 -7.66 7.98
CA THR A 88 5.04 -7.86 6.60
C THR A 88 3.53 -7.69 6.49
N GLU A 89 2.77 -8.29 7.40
CA GLU A 89 1.31 -8.20 7.48
C GLU A 89 0.86 -6.75 7.74
N LEU A 90 1.50 -6.04 8.67
CA LEU A 90 1.26 -4.60 8.89
C LEU A 90 1.52 -3.78 7.62
N GLY A 91 2.54 -4.15 6.85
CA GLY A 91 2.82 -3.55 5.54
C GLY A 91 1.71 -3.80 4.52
N PHE A 92 1.20 -5.02 4.41
CA PHE A 92 0.08 -5.36 3.53
C PHE A 92 -1.22 -4.67 3.92
N ARG A 93 -1.46 -4.45 5.22
CA ARG A 93 -2.60 -3.69 5.74
C ARG A 93 -2.42 -2.17 5.66
N GLY A 94 -1.32 -1.69 5.06
CA GLY A 94 -1.04 -0.26 4.89
C GLY A 94 -0.81 0.49 6.20
N ARG A 95 -0.45 -0.22 7.29
CA ARG A 95 -0.19 0.37 8.61
C ARG A 95 1.21 0.94 8.71
N VAL A 96 2.17 0.31 8.04
CA VAL A 96 3.58 0.71 8.07
C VAL A 96 4.22 0.67 6.68
N GLU A 97 5.27 1.45 6.49
CA GLU A 97 6.15 1.35 5.32
C GLU A 97 7.62 1.45 5.72
N LEU A 98 8.51 1.13 4.77
CA LEU A 98 9.95 1.37 4.98
C LEU A 98 10.34 2.76 4.50
N GLU A 99 11.24 3.45 5.23
CA GLU A 99 11.77 4.75 4.84
C GLU A 99 12.19 4.79 3.37
N LYS A 100 11.86 5.84 2.63
CA LYS A 100 12.13 5.91 1.18
C LYS A 100 13.61 5.68 0.87
N THR A 101 13.88 4.95 -0.21
CA THR A 101 15.25 4.69 -0.66
C THR A 101 15.93 6.01 -1.04
N GLY A 102 17.00 6.37 -0.32
CA GLY A 102 17.83 7.52 -0.65
C GLY A 102 18.82 7.24 -1.78
N ALA A 103 19.70 8.21 -2.08
CA ALA A 103 20.72 8.09 -3.12
C ALA A 103 21.65 6.86 -2.93
N ARG A 104 21.90 6.48 -1.67
CA ARG A 104 22.57 5.23 -1.32
C ARG A 104 21.53 4.17 -0.96
N ARG A 105 21.49 3.08 -1.73
CA ARG A 105 20.61 1.94 -1.46
C ARG A 105 21.03 1.25 -0.17
N LYS A 106 20.13 1.18 0.80
CA LYS A 106 20.29 0.38 2.03
C LYS A 106 19.68 -1.01 1.83
N ALA A 107 20.19 -2.01 2.54
CA ALA A 107 19.52 -3.30 2.67
C ALA A 107 18.17 -3.12 3.39
N LEU A 108 17.18 -3.98 3.09
CA LEU A 108 15.84 -3.86 3.66
C LEU A 108 15.85 -3.95 5.20
N ALA A 109 16.65 -4.85 5.76
CA ALA A 109 16.82 -5.00 7.21
C ALA A 109 17.30 -3.71 7.91
N ASN A 110 18.05 -2.86 7.20
CA ASN A 110 18.65 -1.63 7.73
C ASN A 110 17.79 -0.39 7.45
N ARG A 111 16.61 -0.55 6.84
CA ARG A 111 15.66 0.56 6.63
C ARG A 111 14.77 0.70 7.86
N LYS A 112 14.44 1.95 8.17
CA LYS A 112 13.52 2.28 9.26
C LYS A 112 12.08 1.93 8.89
N VAL A 113 11.34 1.40 9.87
CA VAL A 113 9.90 1.20 9.77
C VAL A 113 9.20 2.49 10.16
N MET A 114 8.33 2.99 9.28
CA MET A 114 7.59 4.23 9.42
C MET A 114 6.11 3.91 9.60
N LEU A 115 5.48 4.51 10.61
CA LEU A 115 4.04 4.42 10.82
C LEU A 115 3.29 5.23 9.75
N LEU A 116 2.27 4.64 9.15
CA LEU A 116 1.37 5.28 8.18
C LEU A 116 -0.03 5.51 8.77
N ASP A 117 -0.59 4.46 9.37
CA ASP A 117 -1.95 4.44 9.93
C ASP A 117 -1.92 3.60 11.22
N ASP A 118 -2.46 4.16 12.30
CA ASP A 118 -2.52 3.54 13.62
C ASP A 118 -3.88 2.91 13.94
N THR A 119 -4.78 2.86 12.96
CA THR A 119 -6.08 2.20 13.10
C THR A 119 -5.90 0.72 13.42
N ALA A 120 -6.60 0.24 14.45
CA ALA A 120 -6.56 -1.16 14.87
C ALA A 120 -6.84 -2.12 13.71
N THR A 121 -6.13 -3.24 13.73
CA THR A 121 -6.21 -4.31 12.73
C THR A 121 -7.18 -5.41 13.14
N GLY A 122 -7.57 -5.45 14.43
CA GLY A 122 -8.40 -6.49 15.01
C GLY A 122 -7.64 -7.73 15.45
N ASP A 123 -6.33 -7.79 15.19
CA ASP A 123 -5.42 -8.83 15.67
C ASP A 123 -4.56 -8.29 16.82
N VAL A 124 -4.55 -8.99 17.95
CA VAL A 124 -3.90 -8.54 19.18
C VAL A 124 -2.40 -8.36 19.01
N LEU A 125 -1.72 -9.25 18.27
CA LEU A 125 -0.27 -9.19 18.10
C LEU A 125 0.14 -8.05 17.16
N LEU A 126 -0.62 -7.87 16.08
CA LEU A 126 -0.40 -6.75 15.15
C LEU A 126 -0.68 -5.41 15.85
N ASP A 127 -1.75 -5.33 16.63
CA ASP A 127 -2.15 -4.09 17.32
C ASP A 127 -1.15 -3.69 18.41
N GLU A 128 -0.59 -4.67 19.13
CA GLU A 128 0.46 -4.43 20.11
C GLU A 128 1.77 -3.96 19.45
N ALA A 129 2.18 -4.61 18.35
CA ALA A 129 3.33 -4.18 17.57
C ALA A 129 3.13 -2.76 17.02
N LEU A 130 1.93 -2.44 16.52
CA LEU A 130 1.59 -1.12 16.00
C LEU A 130 1.66 -0.04 17.08
N ARG A 131 1.18 -0.35 18.29
CA ARG A 131 1.29 0.51 19.47
C ARG A 131 2.75 0.80 19.81
N HIS A 132 3.60 -0.22 19.85
CA HIS A 132 5.04 -0.04 20.11
C HIS A 132 5.73 0.81 19.03
N ILE A 133 5.41 0.58 17.76
CA ILE A 133 5.95 1.37 16.64
C ILE A 133 5.59 2.85 16.79
N LYS A 134 4.34 3.14 17.18
CA LYS A 134 3.86 4.50 17.40
C LYS A 134 4.57 5.22 18.56
N GLU A 135 4.86 4.50 19.64
CA GLU A 135 5.49 5.06 20.84
C GLU A 135 7.01 5.24 20.70
N THR A 136 7.65 4.59 19.73
CA THR A 136 9.11 4.54 19.60
C THR A 136 9.63 5.68 18.73
N GLN A 137 10.37 6.62 19.33
CA GLN A 137 11.02 7.72 18.64
C GLN A 137 12.50 7.85 19.09
N PRO A 138 13.48 7.87 18.16
CA PRO A 138 13.35 7.86 16.71
C PRO A 138 12.91 6.50 16.12
N PRO A 139 12.41 6.44 14.87
CA PRO A 139 12.02 5.18 14.24
C PRO A 139 13.19 4.24 14.09
N GLU A 140 12.91 2.97 14.41
CA GLU A 140 13.86 1.86 14.42
C GLU A 140 13.88 1.07 13.12
N THR A 141 14.95 0.30 12.92
CA THR A 141 15.15 -0.52 11.71
C THR A 141 14.31 -1.81 11.74
N VAL A 142 14.08 -2.41 10.58
CA VAL A 142 13.45 -3.74 10.48
C VAL A 142 14.19 -4.77 11.35
N GLN A 143 15.52 -4.77 11.33
CA GLN A 143 16.32 -5.66 12.17
C GLN A 143 16.04 -5.45 13.67
N SER A 144 16.07 -4.19 14.13
CA SER A 144 15.76 -3.84 15.53
C SER A 144 14.37 -4.34 15.93
N TRP A 145 13.37 -4.17 15.07
CA TRP A 145 12.00 -4.61 15.34
C TRP A 145 11.86 -6.13 15.43
N ILE A 146 12.55 -6.88 14.56
CA ILE A 146 12.56 -8.35 14.64
C ILE A 146 13.15 -8.78 15.99
N GLU A 147 14.21 -8.12 16.46
CA GLU A 147 14.86 -8.41 17.75
C GLU A 147 14.00 -7.99 18.95
N TYR A 148 13.30 -6.85 18.91
CA TYR A 148 12.48 -6.36 20.03
C TYR A 148 11.16 -7.11 20.18
N LEU A 149 10.63 -7.66 19.09
CA LEU A 149 9.44 -8.51 19.11
C LEU A 149 9.78 -9.99 19.40
N SER A 150 11.05 -10.33 19.58
CA SER A 150 11.53 -11.70 19.84
C SER A 150 11.22 -12.17 21.25
#